data_AF-A0A1K1QEH9-F1
#
_entry.id   AF-A0A1K1QEH9-F1
#
_cell.length_a   1.000
_cell.length_b   1.000
_cell.length_c   1.000
_cell.angle_alpha   90.00
_cell.angle_beta   90.00
_cell.angle_gamma   90.00
#
_symmetry.space_group_name_H-M   'P 1'
#
loop_
_entity.id
_entity.type
_entity.pdbx_description
1 polymer ?
#
loop_
_entity_poly.entity_id
_entity_poly.type
_entity_poly.pdbx_seq_one_letter_code
_entity_poly.pdbx_strand_id
1 'polypeptide(L)'
;MRSRTIALSLWVAMGAASAAATIRAQGAKATPSAPPPAQGCDEIQTGPIYDVSAEPVGGIQCFQFLTNETVGSKLSVTIAAPAAKSSYDVHLARVGKDGEPKILATEPSGGAETFLQVVSPALSRWLVMIGGDGMRQGTPFQLQVDASGNPDWYEPNDTPTTPRLLQGNQHVVANLDSEYDVDYYVLSLPSSQQMTKLKFDGPSGVTLEVLQSGRWGAIPAGKVATLPSSKPLILRARKAQGLPHPSSSYTIHTSDAAGGSTVVTNKISDEDISHLAPTYGMTYLVPGGSNAARVLDVTASVYDSTGNHPAPMGEHVIVVAVDFDPVTKQKAILDTVEGYTDSDGEFSARLNIGECRGPGMQGPVRMHRISHPPVFWDITYVPTAYVTAFLDDGKVQRVTEFQHVCREWYRGSRP
;
A
#
# COMPACT_ATOMS: atom_id res chain seq x y z
N MET A 1 63.95 52.10 65.07
CA MET A 1 64.08 51.22 66.25
C MET A 1 62.96 50.19 66.21
N ARG A 2 63.34 48.90 66.24
CA ARG A 2 62.59 47.65 66.54
C ARG A 2 61.05 47.51 66.34
N SER A 3 60.71 46.36 65.73
CA SER A 3 59.56 45.44 65.97
C SER A 3 58.16 45.87 65.51
N ARG A 4 57.24 44.99 65.07
CA ARG A 4 57.20 43.58 64.61
C ARG A 4 55.74 43.34 64.16
N THR A 5 55.54 42.71 62.99
CA THR A 5 54.51 41.68 62.65
C THR A 5 53.00 42.08 62.70
N ILE A 6 52.17 41.80 61.69
CA ILE A 6 51.44 40.54 61.42
C ILE A 6 50.81 40.58 60.01
N ALA A 7 50.77 39.42 59.34
CA ALA A 7 50.16 39.16 58.05
C ALA A 7 48.65 38.85 58.15
N LEU A 8 47.86 39.18 57.11
CA LEU A 8 46.74 38.35 56.68
C LEU A 8 46.41 38.57 55.20
N SER A 9 45.99 37.48 54.58
CA SER A 9 46.04 37.11 53.18
C SER A 9 44.92 37.70 52.31
N LEU A 10 45.26 38.12 51.09
CA LEU A 10 44.33 38.41 50.00
C LEU A 10 44.30 37.20 49.06
N TRP A 11 43.13 36.60 48.82
CA TRP A 11 42.92 35.63 47.74
C TRP A 11 41.80 36.11 46.83
N VAL A 12 42.13 36.16 45.54
CA VAL A 12 41.27 36.45 44.38
C VAL A 12 40.68 35.14 43.88
N ALA A 13 39.37 35.09 43.58
CA ALA A 13 38.84 34.15 42.59
C ALA A 13 37.44 34.52 42.08
N MET A 14 37.35 34.51 40.74
CA MET A 14 36.25 33.99 39.90
C MET A 14 34.89 34.71 39.87
N GLY A 15 34.68 35.47 38.78
CA GLY A 15 33.36 35.70 38.20
C GLY A 15 33.30 35.04 36.81
N ALA A 16 32.58 33.93 36.70
CA ALA A 16 32.30 33.25 35.44
C ALA A 16 31.17 33.99 34.69
N ALA A 17 31.40 34.33 33.43
CA ALA A 17 30.40 34.90 32.54
C ALA A 17 29.35 33.83 32.17
N SER A 18 28.10 34.05 32.55
CA SER A 18 26.97 33.27 32.04
C SER A 18 26.66 33.68 30.61
N ALA A 19 26.87 32.76 29.67
CA ALA A 19 26.32 32.84 28.33
C ALA A 19 24.80 32.72 28.42
N ALA A 20 24.08 33.80 28.11
CA ALA A 20 22.63 33.76 27.93
C ALA A 20 22.33 32.94 26.67
N ALA A 21 21.79 31.73 26.85
CA ALA A 21 21.27 30.92 25.78
C ALA A 21 20.04 31.62 25.18
N THR A 22 20.15 32.10 23.94
CA THR A 22 19.01 32.53 23.15
C THR A 22 18.13 31.32 22.88
N ILE A 23 17.03 31.19 23.62
CA ILE A 23 15.94 30.27 23.28
C ILE A 23 15.35 30.78 21.96
N ARG A 24 15.77 30.18 20.84
CA ARG A 24 15.06 30.32 19.57
C ARG A 24 13.70 29.67 19.77
N ALA A 25 12.65 30.49 19.87
CA ALA A 25 11.29 29.99 19.72
C ALA A 25 11.26 29.16 18.42
N GLN A 26 10.92 27.88 18.54
CA GLN A 26 10.58 27.08 17.39
C GLN A 26 9.46 27.83 16.66
N GLY A 27 9.74 28.27 15.43
CA GLY A 27 8.78 29.00 14.63
C GLY A 27 7.47 28.24 14.62
N ALA A 28 6.39 28.91 15.02
CA ALA A 28 5.05 28.38 14.82
C ALA A 28 4.96 27.93 13.36
N LYS A 29 4.63 26.65 13.12
CA LYS A 29 4.26 26.20 11.77
C LYS A 29 3.16 27.16 11.31
N ALA A 30 3.44 27.93 10.26
CA ALA A 30 2.44 28.77 9.63
C ALA A 30 1.25 27.87 9.30
N THR A 31 0.06 28.22 9.81
CA THR A 31 -1.19 27.59 9.38
C THR A 31 -1.25 27.70 7.86
N PRO A 32 -1.51 26.61 7.13
CA PRO A 32 -1.63 26.68 5.68
C PRO A 32 -2.70 27.73 5.34
N SER A 33 -2.32 28.78 4.63
CA SER A 33 -3.22 29.81 4.16
C SER A 33 -3.77 29.41 2.79
N ALA A 34 -5.07 29.63 2.57
CA ALA A 34 -5.70 29.40 1.27
C ALA A 34 -4.96 30.15 0.15
N PRO A 35 -4.79 29.55 -1.05
CA PRO A 35 -4.24 30.28 -2.18
C PRO A 35 -5.08 31.53 -2.52
N PRO A 36 -4.45 32.62 -2.98
CA PRO A 36 -5.13 33.88 -3.23
C PRO A 36 -6.20 33.75 -4.33
N PRO A 37 -7.32 34.50 -4.26
CA PRO A 37 -8.32 34.52 -5.33
C PRO A 37 -7.73 34.94 -6.68
N ALA A 38 -8.18 34.28 -7.75
CA ALA A 38 -7.84 34.69 -9.11
C ALA A 38 -8.68 35.90 -9.52
N GLN A 39 -8.04 36.90 -10.12
CA GLN A 39 -8.72 38.10 -10.58
C GLN A 39 -9.59 37.80 -11.80
N GLY A 40 -10.83 38.31 -11.83
CA GLY A 40 -11.74 38.16 -12.97
C GLY A 40 -12.49 36.83 -13.03
N CYS A 41 -12.42 36.01 -11.99
CA CYS A 41 -13.18 34.77 -11.85
C CYS A 41 -14.24 34.92 -10.76
N ASP A 42 -15.46 34.46 -11.03
CA ASP A 42 -16.56 34.49 -10.06
C ASP A 42 -16.41 33.40 -9.00
N GLU A 43 -16.62 33.72 -7.72
CA GLU A 43 -16.53 32.72 -6.64
C GLU A 43 -17.80 31.85 -6.60
N ILE A 44 -17.61 30.53 -6.62
CA ILE A 44 -18.67 29.52 -6.45
C ILE A 44 -18.33 28.58 -5.28
N GLN A 45 -19.33 27.86 -4.79
CA GLN A 45 -19.19 26.83 -3.77
C GLN A 45 -19.29 25.44 -4.39
N THR A 46 -18.67 24.45 -3.74
CA THR A 46 -18.86 23.04 -4.13
C THR A 46 -20.20 22.53 -3.61
N GLY A 47 -20.95 21.78 -4.42
CA GLY A 47 -22.23 21.16 -4.09
C GLY A 47 -23.45 21.76 -4.81
N PRO A 48 -23.67 23.08 -4.78
CA PRO A 48 -24.81 23.69 -5.49
C PRO A 48 -24.69 23.59 -7.02
N ILE A 49 -25.86 23.55 -7.67
CA ILE A 49 -25.99 23.75 -9.12
C ILE A 49 -26.24 25.24 -9.40
N TYR A 50 -25.51 25.80 -10.35
CA TYR A 50 -25.61 27.18 -10.79
C TYR A 50 -26.22 27.25 -12.20
N ASP A 51 -27.29 28.04 -12.36
CA ASP A 51 -27.79 28.41 -13.68
C ASP A 51 -27.02 29.64 -14.19
N VAL A 52 -26.31 29.48 -15.30
CA VAL A 52 -25.37 30.46 -15.84
C VAL A 52 -25.78 30.83 -17.27
N SER A 53 -25.49 32.06 -17.69
CA SER A 53 -25.58 32.48 -19.08
C SER A 53 -24.18 32.72 -19.64
N ALA A 54 -23.93 32.19 -20.85
CA ALA A 54 -22.64 32.31 -21.51
C ALA A 54 -22.27 33.78 -21.80
N GLU A 55 -21.03 34.14 -21.51
CA GLU A 55 -20.43 35.44 -21.83
C GLU A 55 -20.22 35.62 -23.35
N PRO A 56 -19.90 36.84 -23.83
CA PRO A 56 -19.65 37.10 -25.26
C PRO A 56 -18.63 36.14 -25.91
N VAL A 57 -18.90 35.79 -27.17
CA VAL A 57 -18.08 34.87 -27.98
C VAL A 57 -16.62 35.37 -28.04
N GLY A 58 -15.67 34.45 -27.84
CA GLY A 58 -14.23 34.72 -27.83
C GLY A 58 -13.65 35.05 -26.44
N GLY A 59 -14.49 35.13 -25.40
CA GLY A 59 -14.05 35.23 -24.00
C GLY A 59 -13.90 33.87 -23.31
N ILE A 60 -13.11 33.85 -22.22
CA ILE A 60 -13.10 32.74 -21.26
C ILE A 60 -13.97 33.18 -20.08
N GLN A 61 -15.07 32.46 -19.83
CA GLN A 61 -15.84 32.60 -18.61
C GLN A 61 -15.16 31.81 -17.50
N CYS A 62 -14.92 32.44 -16.35
CA CYS A 62 -14.12 31.86 -15.28
C CYS A 62 -14.89 31.84 -13.94
N PHE A 63 -14.87 30.68 -13.29
CA PHE A 63 -15.35 30.48 -11.93
C PHE A 63 -14.21 29.98 -11.05
N GLN A 64 -14.25 30.27 -9.75
CA GLN A 64 -13.26 29.81 -8.79
C GLN A 64 -13.89 29.28 -7.49
N PHE A 65 -13.22 28.34 -6.85
CA PHE A 65 -13.67 27.77 -5.58
C PHE A 65 -12.49 27.26 -4.74
N LEU A 66 -12.74 27.03 -3.45
CA LEU A 66 -11.80 26.43 -2.51
C LEU A 66 -12.22 25.01 -2.13
N THR A 67 -11.23 24.12 -2.03
CA THR A 67 -11.43 22.76 -1.48
C THR A 67 -11.31 22.73 0.04
N ASN A 68 -11.78 21.64 0.65
CA ASN A 68 -11.78 21.43 2.09
C ASN A 68 -10.39 21.64 2.71
N GLU A 69 -10.35 22.26 3.90
CA GLU A 69 -9.11 22.63 4.59
C GLU A 69 -8.27 21.44 5.09
N THR A 70 -8.90 20.30 5.36
CA THR A 70 -8.32 19.23 6.18
C THR A 70 -7.99 17.96 5.42
N VAL A 71 -8.71 17.68 4.33
CA VAL A 71 -8.55 16.45 3.55
C VAL A 71 -8.53 16.76 2.06
N GLY A 72 -7.80 15.94 1.31
CA GLY A 72 -7.90 15.95 -0.15
C GLY A 72 -9.30 15.57 -0.61
N SER A 73 -9.62 15.94 -1.84
CA SER A 73 -10.94 15.68 -2.42
C SER A 73 -10.83 15.25 -3.87
N LYS A 74 -11.68 14.34 -4.33
CA LYS A 74 -11.96 14.18 -5.76
C LYS A 74 -12.95 15.25 -6.17
N LEU A 75 -12.60 15.98 -7.23
CA LEU A 75 -13.42 17.05 -7.78
C LEU A 75 -14.09 16.55 -9.04
N SER A 76 -15.39 16.78 -9.16
CA SER A 76 -16.20 16.48 -10.34
C SER A 76 -16.83 17.77 -10.83
N VAL A 77 -16.54 18.16 -12.07
CA VAL A 77 -17.12 19.34 -12.72
C VAL A 77 -18.07 18.88 -13.80
N THR A 78 -19.34 19.27 -13.67
CA THR A 78 -20.38 18.97 -14.64
C THR A 78 -20.89 20.26 -15.25
N ILE A 79 -20.93 20.32 -16.57
CA ILE A 79 -21.60 21.40 -17.31
C ILE A 79 -22.66 20.77 -18.19
N ALA A 80 -23.92 21.12 -17.95
CA ALA A 80 -25.04 20.72 -18.77
C ALA A 80 -25.50 21.90 -19.62
N ALA A 81 -25.31 21.81 -20.92
CA ALA A 81 -25.72 22.84 -21.88
C ALA A 81 -26.86 22.28 -22.76
N PRO A 82 -27.86 23.10 -23.11
CA PRO A 82 -28.85 22.71 -24.11
C PRO A 82 -28.11 22.34 -25.41
N ALA A 83 -28.57 21.28 -26.08
CA ALA A 83 -27.94 20.62 -27.24
C ALA A 83 -27.84 21.49 -28.52
N ALA A 84 -27.39 22.73 -28.40
CA ALA A 84 -26.83 23.47 -29.50
C ALA A 84 -25.46 22.85 -29.82
N LYS A 85 -25.13 22.77 -31.11
CA LYS A 85 -23.79 22.36 -31.59
C LYS A 85 -22.75 23.45 -31.28
N SER A 86 -22.63 23.82 -30.01
CA SER A 86 -21.63 24.74 -29.50
C SER A 86 -20.39 23.94 -29.17
N SER A 87 -19.33 24.13 -29.96
CA SER A 87 -17.98 23.69 -29.57
C SER A 87 -17.45 24.63 -28.49
N TYR A 88 -17.27 24.12 -27.27
CA TYR A 88 -16.64 24.84 -26.18
C TYR A 88 -15.70 23.90 -25.44
N ASP A 89 -14.63 24.45 -24.90
CA ASP A 89 -13.68 23.72 -24.08
C ASP A 89 -13.89 24.09 -22.62
N VAL A 90 -13.77 23.08 -21.75
CA VAL A 90 -13.78 23.27 -20.31
C VAL A 90 -12.41 22.89 -19.78
N HIS A 91 -11.80 23.80 -19.02
CA HIS A 91 -10.52 23.56 -18.38
C HIS A 91 -10.68 23.66 -16.87
N LEU A 92 -10.03 22.74 -16.16
CA LEU A 92 -9.92 22.77 -14.72
C LEU A 92 -8.47 23.04 -14.34
N ALA A 93 -8.23 24.17 -13.68
CA ALA A 93 -6.90 24.61 -13.29
C ALA A 93 -6.77 24.79 -11.78
N ARG A 94 -5.61 24.45 -11.22
CA ARG A 94 -5.30 24.70 -9.81
C ARG A 94 -4.39 25.92 -9.71
N VAL A 95 -4.72 26.84 -8.81
CA VAL A 95 -3.89 28.01 -8.51
C VAL A 95 -2.70 27.56 -7.65
N GLY A 96 -1.49 27.83 -8.13
CA GLY A 96 -0.24 27.56 -7.43
C GLY A 96 -0.03 28.49 -6.23
N LYS A 97 1.02 28.22 -5.44
CA LYS A 97 1.40 29.09 -4.31
C LYS A 97 1.93 30.46 -4.76
N ASP A 98 2.41 30.52 -5.98
CA ASP A 98 2.82 31.71 -6.73
C ASP A 98 1.62 32.51 -7.28
N GLY A 99 0.40 31.98 -7.17
CA GLY A 99 -0.82 32.60 -7.70
C GLY A 99 -1.09 32.25 -9.17
N GLU A 100 -0.21 31.49 -9.83
CA GLU A 100 -0.36 31.14 -11.24
C GLU A 100 -1.24 29.89 -11.42
N PRO A 101 -2.23 29.91 -12.34
CA PRO A 101 -3.06 28.75 -12.61
C PRO A 101 -2.34 27.70 -13.46
N LYS A 102 -2.38 26.45 -13.01
CA LYS A 102 -1.93 25.28 -13.79
C LYS A 102 -3.13 24.44 -14.20
N ILE A 103 -3.36 24.32 -15.51
CA ILE A 103 -4.39 23.43 -16.07
C ILE A 103 -4.01 21.98 -15.75
N LEU A 104 -4.97 21.22 -15.20
CA LEU A 104 -4.80 19.82 -14.82
C LEU A 104 -5.77 18.89 -15.54
N ALA A 105 -6.90 19.40 -16.03
CA ALA A 105 -7.79 18.66 -16.91
C ALA A 105 -8.40 19.59 -17.97
N THR A 106 -8.75 19.02 -19.12
CA THR A 106 -9.38 19.71 -20.24
C THR A 106 -10.30 18.73 -20.94
N GLU A 107 -11.54 19.13 -21.15
CA GLU A 107 -12.52 18.37 -21.93
C GLU A 107 -12.98 19.26 -23.09
N PRO A 108 -12.62 18.91 -24.33
CA PRO A 108 -13.18 19.57 -25.49
C PRO A 108 -14.62 19.09 -25.68
N SER A 109 -15.59 19.96 -25.47
CA SER A 109 -17.00 19.63 -25.59
C SER A 109 -17.59 20.10 -26.92
N GLY A 110 -18.42 19.24 -27.50
CA GLY A 110 -19.36 19.60 -28.58
C GLY A 110 -20.76 19.04 -28.32
N GLY A 111 -21.03 18.64 -27.07
CA GLY A 111 -22.22 17.88 -26.65
C GLY A 111 -23.12 18.65 -25.68
N ALA A 112 -24.16 17.97 -25.19
CA ALA A 112 -25.09 18.50 -24.21
C ALA A 112 -24.57 18.45 -22.76
N GLU A 113 -23.49 17.71 -22.53
CA GLU A 113 -22.91 17.51 -21.21
C GLU A 113 -21.38 17.45 -21.33
N THR A 114 -20.71 18.04 -20.33
CA THR A 114 -19.27 17.96 -20.12
C THR A 114 -19.01 17.49 -18.70
N PHE A 115 -18.10 16.54 -18.55
CA PHE A 115 -17.72 15.99 -17.26
C PHE A 115 -16.21 15.89 -17.14
N LEU A 116 -15.67 16.42 -16.04
CA LEU A 116 -14.24 16.48 -15.76
C LEU A 116 -13.97 16.05 -14.32
N GLN A 117 -12.90 15.28 -14.11
CA GLN A 117 -12.49 14.88 -12.77
C GLN A 117 -11.00 15.03 -12.51
N VAL A 118 -10.66 15.40 -11.28
CA VAL A 118 -9.28 15.49 -10.79
C VAL A 118 -9.22 15.20 -9.29
N VAL A 119 -8.07 14.70 -8.82
CA VAL A 119 -7.78 14.63 -7.40
C VAL A 119 -7.12 15.93 -6.93
N SER A 120 -7.69 16.51 -5.89
CA SER A 120 -7.26 17.76 -5.28
C SER A 120 -6.61 17.54 -3.92
N PRO A 121 -5.49 18.23 -3.61
CA PRO A 121 -5.02 18.32 -2.24
C PRO A 121 -6.00 19.12 -1.36
N ALA A 122 -5.79 19.01 -0.05
CA ALA A 122 -6.46 19.86 0.94
C ALA A 122 -6.09 21.34 0.73
N LEU A 123 -7.03 22.22 1.04
CA LEU A 123 -6.92 23.68 1.00
C LEU A 123 -6.27 24.21 -0.29
N SER A 124 -6.96 24.00 -1.41
CA SER A 124 -6.48 24.48 -2.70
C SER A 124 -7.56 25.27 -3.43
N ARG A 125 -7.13 26.23 -4.24
CA ARG A 125 -8.01 27.03 -5.08
C ARG A 125 -7.98 26.51 -6.50
N TRP A 126 -9.17 26.40 -7.08
CA TRP A 126 -9.38 25.88 -8.41
C TRP A 126 -10.17 26.86 -9.26
N LEU A 127 -9.92 26.82 -10.56
CA LEU A 127 -10.59 27.60 -11.58
C LEU A 127 -11.30 26.65 -12.56
N VAL A 128 -12.58 26.88 -12.81
CA VAL A 128 -13.30 26.33 -13.95
C VAL A 128 -13.32 27.39 -15.03
N MET A 129 -12.66 27.12 -16.15
CA MET A 129 -12.57 28.03 -17.28
C MET A 129 -13.31 27.43 -18.46
N ILE A 130 -14.30 28.16 -18.97
CA ILE A 130 -15.18 27.74 -20.06
C ILE A 130 -14.95 28.72 -21.20
N GLY A 131 -14.53 28.25 -22.36
CA GLY A 131 -14.23 29.11 -23.50
C GLY A 131 -14.38 28.39 -24.84
N GLY A 132 -14.35 29.14 -25.93
CA GLY A 132 -14.41 28.60 -27.29
C GLY A 132 -15.45 29.29 -28.17
N ASP A 133 -15.30 29.13 -29.49
CA ASP A 133 -16.07 29.89 -30.49
C ASP A 133 -17.53 29.42 -30.64
N GLY A 134 -17.89 28.28 -30.05
CA GLY A 134 -19.19 27.66 -30.25
C GLY A 134 -20.26 28.07 -29.24
N MET A 135 -19.91 28.51 -28.03
CA MET A 135 -20.91 28.92 -27.04
C MET A 135 -21.36 30.36 -27.34
N ARG A 136 -22.60 30.50 -27.84
CA ARG A 136 -23.15 31.82 -28.17
C ARG A 136 -23.44 32.60 -26.90
N GLN A 137 -23.17 33.91 -26.94
CA GLN A 137 -23.54 34.82 -25.85
C GLN A 137 -25.00 34.63 -25.43
N GLY A 138 -25.23 34.58 -24.11
CA GLY A 138 -26.56 34.42 -23.51
C GLY A 138 -27.12 33.00 -23.59
N THR A 139 -26.36 32.02 -24.09
CA THR A 139 -26.78 30.60 -24.04
C THR A 139 -26.81 30.17 -22.58
N PRO A 140 -27.96 29.69 -22.06
CA PRO A 140 -28.02 29.20 -20.70
C PRO A 140 -27.32 27.84 -20.59
N PHE A 141 -26.62 27.60 -19.48
CA PHE A 141 -26.08 26.30 -19.11
C PHE A 141 -26.12 26.14 -17.59
N GLN A 142 -26.02 24.91 -17.11
CA GLN A 142 -25.89 24.60 -15.70
C GLN A 142 -24.45 24.21 -15.40
N LEU A 143 -23.92 24.70 -14.29
CA LEU A 143 -22.59 24.37 -13.77
C LEU A 143 -22.74 23.78 -12.37
N GLN A 144 -22.07 22.65 -12.12
CA GLN A 144 -21.91 22.10 -10.80
C GLN A 144 -20.45 21.69 -10.59
N VAL A 145 -19.95 21.94 -9.38
CA VAL A 145 -18.69 21.39 -8.90
C VAL A 145 -18.98 20.61 -7.64
N ASP A 146 -18.78 19.30 -7.68
CA ASP A 146 -18.86 18.44 -6.50
C ASP A 146 -17.46 18.09 -5.98
N ALA A 147 -17.35 17.92 -4.67
CA ALA A 147 -16.12 17.52 -4.00
C ALA A 147 -16.42 16.38 -3.02
N SER A 148 -15.90 15.19 -3.30
CA SER A 148 -15.94 14.03 -2.40
C SER A 148 -14.61 13.91 -1.64
N GLY A 149 -14.69 13.62 -0.34
CA GLY A 149 -13.51 13.60 0.53
C GLY A 149 -12.84 12.23 0.61
N ASN A 150 -11.53 12.22 0.86
CA ASN A 150 -10.71 11.00 1.00
C ASN A 150 -10.70 10.10 -0.25
N PRO A 151 -10.34 10.64 -1.44
CA PRO A 151 -10.10 9.79 -2.60
C PRO A 151 -8.92 8.86 -2.34
N ASP A 152 -9.02 7.63 -2.84
CA ASP A 152 -7.88 6.72 -2.83
C ASP A 152 -6.89 7.05 -3.96
N TRP A 153 -5.85 6.23 -4.09
CA TRP A 153 -4.76 6.47 -5.05
C TRP A 153 -5.09 6.06 -6.49
N TYR A 154 -6.19 5.33 -6.70
CA TYR A 154 -6.66 4.89 -8.01
C TYR A 154 -7.45 5.97 -8.75
N GLU A 155 -7.93 6.98 -8.02
CA GLU A 155 -8.72 8.10 -8.53
C GLU A 155 -7.93 9.06 -9.44
N PRO A 156 -8.61 9.75 -10.39
CA PRO A 156 -10.03 9.62 -10.73
C PRO A 156 -10.29 8.40 -11.63
N ASN A 157 -11.35 7.63 -11.34
CA ASN A 157 -11.74 6.51 -12.21
C ASN A 157 -13.26 6.28 -12.35
N ASP A 158 -14.08 7.33 -12.22
CA ASP A 158 -15.55 7.18 -12.15
C ASP A 158 -16.22 6.98 -13.51
N THR A 159 -15.45 6.98 -14.60
CA THR A 159 -15.98 6.88 -15.97
C THR A 159 -15.38 5.72 -16.75
N PRO A 160 -16.14 5.12 -17.69
CA PRO A 160 -15.60 4.11 -18.59
C PRO A 160 -14.45 4.59 -19.49
N THR A 161 -14.30 5.91 -19.68
CA THR A 161 -13.25 6.52 -20.50
C THR A 161 -11.99 6.88 -19.72
N THR A 162 -12.08 6.94 -18.39
CA THR A 162 -10.95 7.13 -17.47
C THR A 162 -10.76 5.94 -16.52
N PRO A 163 -10.81 4.67 -16.98
CA PRO A 163 -10.69 3.55 -16.08
C PRO A 163 -9.26 3.43 -15.58
N ARG A 164 -9.12 2.90 -14.36
CA ARG A 164 -7.81 2.57 -13.84
C ARG A 164 -7.28 1.28 -14.44
N LEU A 165 -6.09 1.32 -15.03
CA LEU A 165 -5.43 0.12 -15.53
C LEU A 165 -4.88 -0.71 -14.37
N LEU A 166 -5.37 -1.94 -14.26
CA LEU A 166 -4.83 -2.98 -13.39
C LEU A 166 -4.05 -3.99 -14.24
N GLN A 167 -3.06 -4.60 -13.59
CA GLN A 167 -2.31 -5.72 -14.14
C GLN A 167 -2.73 -7.01 -13.43
N GLY A 168 -2.32 -8.16 -13.99
CA GLY A 168 -2.51 -9.44 -13.32
C GLY A 168 -1.85 -9.48 -11.95
N ASN A 169 -2.42 -10.29 -11.07
CA ASN A 169 -1.87 -10.66 -9.76
C ASN A 169 -1.76 -9.51 -8.74
N GLN A 170 -2.65 -8.52 -8.83
CA GLN A 170 -2.65 -7.32 -8.00
C GLN A 170 -3.57 -7.42 -6.78
N HIS A 171 -3.20 -6.71 -5.72
CA HIS A 171 -4.08 -6.44 -4.58
C HIS A 171 -4.44 -4.94 -4.54
N VAL A 172 -5.71 -4.66 -4.79
CA VAL A 172 -6.30 -3.32 -4.80
C VAL A 172 -6.97 -3.07 -3.47
N VAL A 173 -6.64 -1.97 -2.82
CA VAL A 173 -7.34 -1.43 -1.64
C VAL A 173 -7.83 -0.04 -2.01
N ALA A 174 -9.14 0.11 -2.14
CA ALA A 174 -9.80 1.29 -2.70
C ALA A 174 -11.05 1.65 -1.89
N ASN A 175 -11.67 2.80 -2.16
CA ASN A 175 -12.91 3.21 -1.54
C ASN A 175 -13.84 3.97 -2.47
N LEU A 176 -15.13 3.66 -2.35
CA LEU A 176 -16.20 4.44 -2.96
C LEU A 176 -16.50 5.65 -2.08
N ASP A 177 -16.03 6.82 -2.50
CA ASP A 177 -15.95 8.07 -1.74
C ASP A 177 -17.28 8.86 -1.67
N SER A 178 -18.26 8.50 -2.50
CA SER A 178 -19.62 9.06 -2.48
C SER A 178 -20.71 7.98 -2.62
N GLU A 179 -21.99 8.38 -2.69
CA GLU A 179 -23.12 7.46 -2.94
C GLU A 179 -23.13 6.99 -4.40
N TYR A 180 -22.77 7.89 -5.31
CA TYR A 180 -22.84 7.69 -6.75
C TYR A 180 -21.50 7.29 -7.36
N ASP A 181 -20.51 7.03 -6.50
CA ASP A 181 -19.18 6.67 -6.90
C ASP A 181 -19.14 5.30 -7.59
N VAL A 182 -18.39 5.22 -8.69
CA VAL A 182 -18.28 4.02 -9.52
C VAL A 182 -16.87 3.88 -10.05
N ASP A 183 -16.02 3.14 -9.35
CA ASP A 183 -14.64 2.96 -9.76
C ASP A 183 -14.54 1.98 -10.94
N TYR A 184 -14.16 2.48 -12.11
CA TYR A 184 -13.88 1.66 -13.28
C TYR A 184 -12.43 1.18 -13.29
N TYR A 185 -12.25 -0.09 -13.66
CA TYR A 185 -10.94 -0.69 -13.88
C TYR A 185 -10.89 -1.44 -15.20
N VAL A 186 -9.71 -1.47 -15.81
CA VAL A 186 -9.39 -2.39 -16.90
C VAL A 186 -8.28 -3.29 -16.42
N LEU A 187 -8.58 -4.58 -16.26
CA LEU A 187 -7.58 -5.60 -15.92
C LEU A 187 -6.97 -6.14 -17.21
N SER A 188 -5.71 -5.75 -17.45
CA SER A 188 -4.90 -6.26 -18.55
C SER A 188 -4.03 -7.41 -18.06
N LEU A 189 -4.12 -8.56 -18.75
CA LEU A 189 -3.46 -9.80 -18.37
C LEU A 189 -2.48 -10.25 -19.46
N PRO A 190 -1.40 -10.98 -19.11
CA PRO A 190 -0.51 -11.56 -20.10
C PRO A 190 -1.28 -12.44 -21.09
N SER A 191 -0.89 -12.41 -22.38
CA SER A 191 -1.55 -13.19 -23.43
C SER A 191 -1.46 -14.71 -23.23
N SER A 192 -0.50 -15.17 -22.45
CA SER A 192 -0.36 -16.58 -22.03
C SER A 192 -1.43 -17.00 -21.03
N GLN A 193 -1.95 -16.08 -20.22
CA GLN A 193 -2.92 -16.37 -19.17
C GLN A 193 -4.31 -16.58 -19.75
N GLN A 194 -4.86 -17.78 -19.60
CA GLN A 194 -6.19 -18.13 -20.13
C GLN A 194 -7.33 -17.87 -19.16
N MET A 195 -7.05 -17.94 -17.86
CA MET A 195 -8.03 -17.75 -16.79
C MET A 195 -7.43 -16.89 -15.67
N THR A 196 -8.26 -16.04 -15.07
CA THR A 196 -7.90 -15.25 -13.87
C THR A 196 -8.90 -15.52 -12.74
N LYS A 197 -8.41 -15.53 -11.51
CA LYS A 197 -9.24 -15.48 -10.30
C LYS A 197 -9.37 -14.02 -9.87
N LEU A 198 -10.59 -13.59 -9.61
CA LEU A 198 -10.91 -12.32 -8.97
C LEU A 198 -11.57 -12.60 -7.63
N LYS A 199 -10.91 -12.23 -6.54
CA LYS A 199 -11.48 -12.20 -5.20
C LYS A 199 -11.88 -10.77 -4.91
N PHE A 200 -13.12 -10.59 -4.48
CA PHE A 200 -13.64 -9.28 -4.12
C PHE A 200 -14.12 -9.32 -2.67
N ASP A 201 -13.76 -8.31 -1.89
CA ASP A 201 -14.23 -8.15 -0.52
C ASP A 201 -14.62 -6.70 -0.25
N GLY A 202 -15.60 -6.49 0.62
CA GLY A 202 -16.17 -5.19 0.91
C GLY A 202 -17.43 -5.29 1.79
N PRO A 203 -17.95 -4.16 2.28
CA PRO A 203 -19.14 -4.16 3.10
C PRO A 203 -20.38 -4.58 2.30
N SER A 204 -21.41 -5.01 3.03
CA SER A 204 -22.69 -5.42 2.44
C SER A 204 -23.23 -4.35 1.50
N GLY A 205 -23.53 -4.75 0.26
CA GLY A 205 -24.11 -3.87 -0.75
C GLY A 205 -23.11 -3.12 -1.62
N VAL A 206 -21.80 -3.29 -1.40
CA VAL A 206 -20.79 -3.02 -2.42
C VAL A 206 -20.62 -4.25 -3.29
N THR A 207 -20.56 -4.06 -4.60
CA THR A 207 -20.39 -5.12 -5.58
C THR A 207 -19.32 -4.76 -6.58
N LEU A 208 -18.48 -5.73 -6.92
CA LEU A 208 -17.67 -5.69 -8.13
C LEU A 208 -18.48 -6.30 -9.27
N GLU A 209 -18.56 -5.61 -10.40
CA GLU A 209 -19.20 -6.12 -11.59
C GLU A 209 -18.17 -6.25 -12.71
N VAL A 210 -18.29 -7.30 -13.53
CA VAL A 210 -17.41 -7.55 -14.68
C VAL A 210 -18.24 -7.52 -15.95
N LEU A 211 -17.77 -6.78 -16.96
CA LEU A 211 -18.41 -6.74 -18.26
C LEU A 211 -18.02 -7.98 -19.09
N GLN A 212 -18.99 -8.86 -19.32
CA GLN A 212 -18.82 -10.06 -20.14
C GLN A 212 -19.90 -10.12 -21.22
N SER A 213 -19.49 -10.28 -22.47
CA SER A 213 -20.43 -10.39 -23.61
C SER A 213 -21.47 -9.26 -23.65
N GLY A 214 -21.06 -8.03 -23.31
CA GLY A 214 -21.93 -6.86 -23.28
C GLY A 214 -22.88 -6.77 -22.09
N ARG A 215 -22.73 -7.61 -21.07
CA ARG A 215 -23.54 -7.59 -19.84
C ARG A 215 -22.67 -7.55 -18.60
N TRP A 216 -23.11 -6.80 -17.59
CA TRP A 216 -22.47 -6.76 -16.28
C TRP A 216 -22.89 -7.98 -15.45
N GLY A 217 -21.91 -8.76 -15.01
CA GLY A 217 -22.09 -9.85 -14.05
C GLY A 217 -21.51 -9.47 -12.69
N ALA A 218 -22.27 -9.67 -11.61
CA ALA A 218 -21.83 -9.28 -10.26
C ALA A 218 -20.98 -10.37 -9.59
N ILE A 219 -19.94 -9.95 -8.90
CA ILE A 219 -19.12 -10.69 -7.94
C ILE A 219 -19.42 -10.11 -6.56
N PRO A 220 -20.23 -10.78 -5.73
CA PRO A 220 -20.55 -10.30 -4.39
C PRO A 220 -19.31 -10.25 -3.48
N ALA A 221 -19.34 -9.42 -2.45
CA ALA A 221 -18.30 -9.38 -1.43
C ALA A 221 -18.08 -10.77 -0.78
N GLY A 222 -16.82 -11.07 -0.47
CA GLY A 222 -16.37 -12.35 0.06
C GLY A 222 -16.41 -13.51 -0.94
N LYS A 223 -16.60 -13.24 -2.24
CA LYS A 223 -16.63 -14.27 -3.30
C LYS A 223 -15.41 -14.20 -4.19
N VAL A 224 -15.09 -15.37 -4.75
CA VAL A 224 -14.07 -15.54 -5.78
C VAL A 224 -14.78 -15.93 -7.07
N ALA A 225 -14.44 -15.25 -8.17
CA ALA A 225 -14.86 -15.62 -9.51
C ALA A 225 -13.63 -16.08 -10.31
N THR A 226 -13.81 -17.08 -11.17
CA THR A 226 -12.79 -17.50 -12.13
C THR A 226 -13.28 -17.19 -13.54
N LEU A 227 -12.56 -16.31 -14.25
CA LEU A 227 -13.02 -15.70 -15.48
C LEU A 227 -12.03 -15.94 -16.62
N PRO A 228 -12.51 -16.13 -17.87
CA PRO A 228 -11.63 -16.18 -19.03
C PRO A 228 -10.88 -14.86 -19.22
N SER A 229 -9.57 -14.93 -19.47
CA SER A 229 -8.68 -13.75 -19.60
C SER A 229 -8.12 -13.56 -21.01
N SER A 230 -8.71 -14.20 -22.02
CA SER A 230 -8.29 -14.04 -23.42
C SER A 230 -8.39 -12.61 -23.97
N LYS A 231 -9.04 -11.70 -23.22
CA LYS A 231 -9.17 -10.26 -23.48
C LYS A 231 -9.09 -9.52 -22.15
N PRO A 232 -8.73 -8.22 -22.15
CA PRO A 232 -8.81 -7.40 -20.95
C PRO A 232 -10.22 -7.46 -20.35
N LEU A 233 -10.29 -7.56 -19.02
CA LEU A 233 -11.56 -7.52 -18.30
C LEU A 233 -11.86 -6.09 -17.91
N ILE A 234 -13.10 -5.64 -18.17
CA ILE A 234 -13.59 -4.35 -17.70
C ILE A 234 -14.36 -4.61 -16.42
N LEU A 235 -13.94 -3.96 -15.34
CA LEU A 235 -14.52 -4.08 -14.02
C LEU A 235 -15.13 -2.74 -13.63
N ARG A 236 -16.16 -2.77 -12.79
CA ARG A 236 -16.58 -1.59 -12.02
C ARG A 236 -16.96 -1.98 -10.60
N ALA A 237 -16.46 -1.25 -9.61
CA ALA A 237 -16.93 -1.35 -8.25
C ALA A 237 -18.00 -0.28 -8.02
N ARG A 238 -19.09 -0.61 -7.33
CA ARG A 238 -20.14 0.36 -6.99
C ARG A 238 -20.95 -0.09 -5.79
N LYS A 239 -21.66 0.87 -5.19
CA LYS A 239 -22.71 0.59 -4.20
C LYS A 239 -24.03 0.22 -4.89
N ALA A 240 -24.82 -0.63 -4.25
CA ALA A 240 -26.23 -0.75 -4.56
C ALA A 240 -26.96 0.55 -4.21
N GLN A 241 -27.93 0.93 -5.03
CA GLN A 241 -28.69 2.17 -4.83
C GLN A 241 -29.47 2.13 -3.51
N GLY A 242 -29.53 3.26 -2.80
CA GLY A 242 -30.33 3.42 -1.58
C GLY A 242 -29.68 2.91 -0.29
N LEU A 243 -28.36 2.64 -0.29
CA LEU A 243 -27.62 2.30 0.92
C LEU A 243 -27.09 3.56 1.64
N PRO A 244 -27.13 3.60 2.98
CA PRO A 244 -26.68 4.77 3.76
C PRO A 244 -25.20 5.14 3.54
N HIS A 245 -24.92 6.42 3.74
CA HIS A 245 -23.66 7.12 3.46
C HIS A 245 -22.58 6.94 4.53
N PRO A 246 -21.68 5.98 4.36
CA PRO A 246 -20.27 6.30 4.50
C PRO A 246 -19.47 5.91 3.25
N SER A 247 -18.28 6.50 3.12
CA SER A 247 -17.28 5.95 2.21
C SER A 247 -17.12 4.46 2.51
N SER A 248 -17.04 3.63 1.47
CA SER A 248 -16.96 2.18 1.65
C SER A 248 -15.69 1.68 1.03
N SER A 249 -14.79 1.20 1.88
CA SER A 249 -13.58 0.54 1.42
C SER A 249 -13.91 -0.85 0.87
N TYR A 250 -13.15 -1.27 -0.11
CA TYR A 250 -13.22 -2.62 -0.67
C TYR A 250 -11.84 -3.06 -1.13
N THR A 251 -11.72 -4.35 -1.41
CA THR A 251 -10.52 -4.92 -2.01
C THR A 251 -10.84 -5.73 -3.26
N ILE A 252 -9.97 -5.61 -4.26
CA ILE A 252 -9.97 -6.50 -5.44
C ILE A 252 -8.62 -7.20 -5.43
N HIS A 253 -8.64 -8.52 -5.38
CA HIS A 253 -7.44 -9.31 -5.57
C HIS A 253 -7.57 -10.09 -6.87
N THR A 254 -6.63 -9.87 -7.79
CA THR A 254 -6.52 -10.59 -9.05
C THR A 254 -5.41 -11.63 -8.90
N SER A 255 -5.55 -12.82 -9.47
CA SER A 255 -4.49 -13.85 -9.50
C SER A 255 -4.59 -14.77 -10.72
N ASP A 256 -3.53 -15.49 -11.04
CA ASP A 256 -3.53 -16.51 -12.09
C ASP A 256 -4.35 -17.72 -11.64
N ALA A 257 -5.37 -18.07 -12.42
CA ALA A 257 -6.22 -19.20 -12.08
C ALA A 257 -5.53 -20.56 -12.28
N ALA A 258 -4.52 -20.63 -13.16
CA ALA A 258 -3.69 -21.83 -13.32
C ALA A 258 -2.87 -22.14 -12.06
N GLY A 259 -2.71 -21.15 -11.17
CA GLY A 259 -2.00 -21.24 -9.90
C GLY A 259 -0.52 -20.95 -10.05
N GLY A 260 0.05 -20.23 -9.08
CA GLY A 260 1.49 -19.98 -9.00
C GLY A 260 2.24 -21.07 -8.23
N SER A 261 3.56 -20.96 -8.21
CA SER A 261 4.43 -21.74 -7.33
C SER A 261 5.06 -20.86 -6.27
N THR A 262 5.14 -21.35 -5.03
CA THR A 262 5.79 -20.67 -3.92
C THR A 262 7.08 -21.39 -3.55
N VAL A 263 8.15 -20.62 -3.38
CA VAL A 263 9.43 -21.14 -2.88
C VAL A 263 9.92 -20.21 -1.77
N VAL A 264 10.25 -20.77 -0.60
CA VAL A 264 11.01 -20.02 0.40
C VAL A 264 12.47 -19.99 -0.06
N THR A 265 12.88 -18.85 -0.61
CA THR A 265 14.18 -18.61 -1.25
C THR A 265 15.24 -18.19 -0.24
N ASN A 266 14.83 -17.58 0.88
CA ASN A 266 15.74 -17.17 1.94
C ASN A 266 15.19 -17.53 3.33
N LYS A 267 16.10 -17.90 4.24
CA LYS A 267 15.83 -18.16 5.65
C LYS A 267 17.07 -17.88 6.51
N ILE A 268 17.06 -16.77 7.23
CA ILE A 268 18.18 -16.26 8.02
C ILE A 268 17.72 -16.03 9.46
N SER A 269 18.61 -16.29 10.41
CA SER A 269 18.47 -15.83 11.79
C SER A 269 19.67 -14.95 12.11
N ASP A 270 19.41 -13.77 12.67
CA ASP A 270 20.40 -12.81 13.15
C ASP A 270 20.72 -13.00 14.65
N GLU A 271 20.21 -14.07 15.26
CA GLU A 271 20.38 -14.34 16.67
C GLU A 271 21.82 -14.71 17.03
N ASP A 272 22.27 -14.21 18.18
CA ASP A 272 23.55 -14.55 18.79
C ASP A 272 23.48 -15.94 19.45
N ILE A 273 23.49 -16.97 18.61
CA ILE A 273 23.55 -18.38 19.00
C ILE A 273 24.86 -19.01 18.50
N SER A 274 25.19 -20.19 19.01
CA SER A 274 26.42 -20.88 18.62
C SER A 274 26.48 -21.26 17.13
N HIS A 275 25.32 -21.44 16.47
CA HIS A 275 25.20 -21.96 15.10
C HIS A 275 25.87 -23.34 14.91
N LEU A 276 25.82 -24.17 15.97
CA LEU A 276 26.45 -25.49 16.01
C LEU A 276 25.44 -26.65 15.98
N ALA A 277 24.14 -26.39 15.85
CA ALA A 277 23.14 -27.45 15.83
C ALA A 277 23.30 -28.31 14.56
N PRO A 278 23.46 -29.64 14.67
CA PRO A 278 23.77 -30.46 13.50
C PRO A 278 22.53 -30.79 12.67
N THR A 279 22.69 -30.86 11.34
CA THR A 279 21.63 -31.32 10.43
C THR A 279 21.27 -32.78 10.70
N TYR A 280 19.99 -33.14 10.51
CA TYR A 280 19.50 -34.51 10.71
C TYR A 280 20.34 -35.54 9.95
N GLY A 281 20.80 -36.59 10.64
CA GLY A 281 21.56 -37.68 10.04
C GLY A 281 23.04 -37.40 9.75
N MET A 282 23.55 -36.19 10.01
CA MET A 282 24.99 -35.90 9.91
C MET A 282 25.74 -36.18 11.21
N THR A 283 26.95 -36.71 11.11
CA THR A 283 27.86 -36.93 12.25
C THR A 283 28.41 -35.60 12.78
N TYR A 284 28.61 -35.55 14.11
CA TYR A 284 28.95 -34.46 15.04
C TYR A 284 30.08 -33.45 14.69
N LEU A 285 30.58 -33.37 13.45
CA LEU A 285 31.80 -32.63 13.09
C LEU A 285 31.60 -31.53 12.04
N VAL A 286 30.38 -31.29 11.56
CA VAL A 286 30.08 -30.21 10.62
C VAL A 286 29.02 -29.29 11.24
N PRO A 287 29.34 -28.01 11.55
CA PRO A 287 28.33 -27.01 11.86
C PRO A 287 27.29 -27.02 10.75
N GLY A 288 26.05 -27.40 11.07
CA GLY A 288 25.04 -27.74 10.08
C GLY A 288 23.99 -26.65 9.92
N GLY A 289 23.77 -26.21 8.68
CA GLY A 289 22.53 -25.58 8.22
C GLY A 289 22.18 -24.19 8.79
N SER A 290 21.01 -23.68 8.40
CA SER A 290 20.45 -22.44 8.94
C SER A 290 19.88 -22.72 10.33
N ASN A 291 20.60 -22.31 11.37
CA ASN A 291 20.12 -22.40 12.75
C ASN A 291 19.29 -21.15 13.09
N ALA A 292 18.22 -21.34 13.86
CA ALA A 292 17.39 -20.25 14.39
C ALA A 292 16.85 -20.67 15.76
N ALA A 293 16.67 -19.73 16.69
CA ALA A 293 16.26 -20.05 18.05
C ALA A 293 14.91 -19.44 18.45
N ARG A 294 14.65 -18.16 18.18
CA ARG A 294 13.41 -17.47 18.54
C ARG A 294 12.82 -16.69 17.37
N VAL A 295 13.66 -16.28 16.43
CA VAL A 295 13.23 -15.54 15.24
C VAL A 295 13.84 -16.11 13.97
N LEU A 296 13.08 -16.05 12.89
CA LEU A 296 13.51 -16.45 11.56
C LEU A 296 13.00 -15.44 10.53
N ASP A 297 13.93 -14.75 9.87
CA ASP A 297 13.64 -13.90 8.73
C ASP A 297 13.56 -14.75 7.48
N VAL A 298 12.46 -14.62 6.73
CA VAL A 298 12.16 -15.44 5.57
C VAL A 298 11.74 -14.60 4.38
N THR A 299 12.09 -15.08 3.20
CA THR A 299 11.60 -14.55 1.92
C THR A 299 10.97 -15.68 1.15
N ALA A 300 9.71 -15.49 0.76
CA ALA A 300 8.96 -16.38 -0.11
C ALA A 300 8.80 -15.72 -1.48
N SER A 301 9.36 -16.33 -2.51
CA SER A 301 9.20 -15.87 -3.90
C SER A 301 8.06 -16.67 -4.54
N VAL A 302 7.16 -15.96 -5.23
CA VAL A 302 6.06 -16.54 -5.99
C VAL A 302 6.41 -16.47 -7.46
N TYR A 303 6.20 -17.57 -8.18
CA TYR A 303 6.32 -17.62 -9.64
C TYR A 303 4.96 -17.94 -10.25
N ASP A 304 4.80 -17.56 -11.51
CA ASP A 304 3.62 -17.91 -12.30
C ASP A 304 3.45 -19.43 -12.48
N SER A 305 2.38 -19.82 -13.16
CA SER A 305 2.06 -21.22 -13.45
C SER A 305 3.10 -21.95 -14.31
N THR A 306 4.04 -21.23 -14.94
CA THR A 306 5.17 -21.81 -15.69
C THR A 306 6.41 -22.05 -14.82
N GLY A 307 6.47 -21.44 -13.63
CA GLY A 307 7.59 -21.52 -12.70
C GLY A 307 8.85 -20.77 -13.14
N ASN A 308 8.79 -20.02 -14.26
CA ASN A 308 9.98 -19.37 -14.85
C ASN A 308 9.96 -17.83 -14.70
N HIS A 309 8.82 -17.25 -14.36
CA HIS A 309 8.68 -15.81 -14.17
C HIS A 309 8.13 -15.51 -12.78
N PRO A 310 8.72 -14.54 -12.05
CA PRO A 310 8.13 -14.08 -10.80
C PRO A 310 6.69 -13.65 -11.02
N ALA A 311 5.83 -13.93 -10.06
CA ALA A 311 4.49 -13.38 -10.06
C ALA A 311 4.59 -11.86 -9.86
N PRO A 312 3.67 -11.08 -10.46
CA PRO A 312 3.54 -9.65 -10.18
C PRO A 312 3.29 -9.36 -8.69
N MET A 313 3.42 -8.09 -8.33
CA MET A 313 3.07 -7.55 -7.02
C MET A 313 1.61 -7.78 -6.68
N GLY A 314 1.36 -8.37 -5.51
CA GLY A 314 0.03 -8.47 -4.93
C GLY A 314 -0.50 -9.89 -4.75
N GLU A 315 0.29 -10.94 -4.99
CA GLU A 315 -0.09 -12.33 -4.67
C GLU A 315 -0.12 -12.54 -3.16
N HIS A 316 -1.20 -13.12 -2.64
CA HIS A 316 -1.32 -13.43 -1.22
C HIS A 316 -0.49 -14.69 -0.87
N VAL A 317 0.41 -14.55 0.09
CA VAL A 317 1.32 -15.60 0.54
C VAL A 317 1.15 -15.83 2.03
N ILE A 318 0.99 -17.10 2.39
CA ILE A 318 0.97 -17.54 3.79
C ILE A 318 2.25 -18.34 4.04
N VAL A 319 3.02 -17.94 5.05
CA VAL A 319 4.27 -18.59 5.45
C VAL A 319 4.10 -19.20 6.83
N VAL A 320 4.47 -20.47 6.97
CA VAL A 320 4.31 -21.24 8.20
C VAL A 320 5.62 -21.91 8.59
N ALA A 321 6.05 -21.70 9.82
CA ALA A 321 7.16 -22.43 10.44
C ALA A 321 6.63 -23.56 11.32
N VAL A 322 7.29 -24.72 11.25
CA VAL A 322 6.82 -25.96 11.90
C VAL A 322 7.99 -26.73 12.51
N ASP A 323 7.84 -27.13 13.78
CA ASP A 323 8.61 -28.23 14.37
C ASP A 323 7.96 -29.56 13.96
N PHE A 324 8.76 -30.49 13.47
CA PHE A 324 8.27 -31.77 12.95
C PHE A 324 9.06 -32.95 13.47
N ASP A 325 8.35 -34.00 13.88
CA ASP A 325 8.93 -35.30 14.22
C ASP A 325 8.77 -36.28 13.03
N PRO A 326 9.86 -36.70 12.36
CA PRO A 326 9.76 -37.63 11.24
C PRO A 326 9.31 -39.04 11.65
N VAL A 327 9.43 -39.43 12.91
CA VAL A 327 9.06 -40.75 13.44
C VAL A 327 7.57 -40.79 13.77
N THR A 328 7.11 -39.88 14.63
CA THR A 328 5.70 -39.83 15.07
C THR A 328 4.78 -39.09 14.12
N LYS A 329 5.34 -38.37 13.14
CA LYS A 329 4.64 -37.46 12.22
C LYS A 329 3.93 -36.29 12.90
N GLN A 330 4.22 -36.04 14.18
CA GLN A 330 3.68 -34.90 14.91
C GLN A 330 4.25 -33.59 14.37
N LYS A 331 3.38 -32.57 14.31
CA LYS A 331 3.70 -31.21 13.87
C LYS A 331 3.30 -30.23 14.95
N ALA A 332 4.16 -29.25 15.22
CA ALA A 332 3.80 -28.07 15.99
C ALA A 332 4.04 -26.83 15.13
N ILE A 333 2.97 -26.10 14.80
CA ILE A 333 3.09 -24.79 14.17
C ILE A 333 3.76 -23.86 15.19
N LEU A 334 4.83 -23.21 14.77
CA LEU A 334 5.62 -22.28 15.57
C LEU A 334 5.05 -20.88 15.43
N ASP A 335 4.91 -20.45 14.17
CA ASP A 335 4.34 -19.16 13.80
C ASP A 335 3.72 -19.22 12.40
N THR A 336 2.85 -18.25 12.09
CA THR A 336 2.22 -18.06 10.79
C THR A 336 2.15 -16.57 10.50
N VAL A 337 2.70 -16.17 9.36
CA VAL A 337 2.64 -14.81 8.85
C VAL A 337 2.08 -14.84 7.44
N GLU A 338 1.32 -13.81 7.09
CA GLU A 338 0.72 -13.68 5.77
C GLU A 338 0.89 -12.24 5.27
N GLY A 339 0.86 -12.08 3.95
CA GLY A 339 0.98 -10.79 3.30
C GLY A 339 0.97 -10.93 1.80
N TYR A 340 1.37 -9.86 1.11
CA TYR A 340 1.33 -9.79 -0.34
C TYR A 340 2.74 -9.64 -0.90
N THR A 341 2.97 -10.21 -2.09
CA THR A 341 4.23 -10.03 -2.80
C THR A 341 4.47 -8.58 -3.22
N ASP A 342 5.73 -8.16 -3.23
CA ASP A 342 6.20 -6.89 -3.77
C ASP A 342 6.41 -6.94 -5.30
N SER A 343 7.01 -5.89 -5.87
CA SER A 343 7.28 -5.79 -7.32
C SER A 343 8.18 -6.88 -7.88
N ASP A 344 8.95 -7.56 -7.03
CA ASP A 344 9.85 -8.64 -7.43
C ASP A 344 9.19 -10.02 -7.29
N GLY A 345 7.90 -10.06 -6.89
CA GLY A 345 7.17 -11.29 -6.63
C GLY A 345 7.54 -11.92 -5.30
N GLU A 346 8.08 -11.13 -4.36
CA GLU A 346 8.59 -11.63 -3.08
C GLU A 346 7.75 -11.14 -1.90
N PHE A 347 7.56 -12.02 -0.92
CA PHE A 347 7.02 -11.68 0.39
C PHE A 347 8.08 -11.95 1.45
N SER A 348 8.52 -10.90 2.14
CA SER A 348 9.51 -11.01 3.22
C SER A 348 8.87 -10.70 4.57
N ALA A 349 9.15 -11.55 5.56
CA ALA A 349 8.61 -11.40 6.91
C ALA A 349 9.54 -12.00 7.98
N ARG A 350 9.33 -11.58 9.23
CA ARG A 350 9.95 -12.15 10.42
C ARG A 350 8.96 -13.06 11.13
N LEU A 351 9.32 -14.33 11.28
CA LEU A 351 8.59 -15.32 12.07
C LEU A 351 9.11 -15.32 13.51
N ASN A 352 8.22 -15.23 14.49
CA ASN A 352 8.50 -15.36 15.91
C ASN A 352 8.30 -16.82 16.34
N ILE A 353 9.25 -17.68 15.98
CA ILE A 353 9.16 -19.13 16.19
C ILE A 353 9.21 -19.56 17.67
N GLY A 354 9.64 -18.67 18.57
CA GLY A 354 9.58 -18.88 20.01
C GLY A 354 10.44 -20.04 20.50
N GLU A 355 10.12 -20.63 21.65
CA GLU A 355 10.82 -21.85 22.08
C GLU A 355 10.30 -23.09 21.34
N CYS A 356 11.15 -24.11 21.20
CA CYS A 356 10.75 -25.39 20.63
C CYS A 356 9.54 -25.99 21.36
N ARG A 357 8.63 -26.61 20.59
CA ARG A 357 7.34 -27.10 21.11
C ARG A 357 7.28 -28.59 21.40
N GLY A 358 8.39 -29.33 21.27
CA GLY A 358 8.50 -30.74 21.67
C GLY A 358 8.67 -31.75 20.52
N PRO A 359 7.92 -31.67 19.40
CA PRO A 359 8.07 -32.62 18.31
C PRO A 359 9.48 -32.65 17.73
N GLY A 360 10.06 -33.85 17.61
CA GLY A 360 11.35 -34.08 16.96
C GLY A 360 12.56 -33.54 17.73
N MET A 361 12.39 -33.06 18.96
CA MET A 361 13.48 -32.51 19.77
C MET A 361 14.56 -33.57 20.07
N GLN A 362 15.82 -33.17 19.93
CA GLN A 362 17.01 -33.97 20.20
C GLN A 362 17.95 -33.27 21.17
N GLY A 363 18.80 -34.07 21.81
CA GLY A 363 19.84 -33.60 22.71
C GLY A 363 19.48 -33.68 24.21
N PRO A 364 20.31 -33.08 25.08
CA PRO A 364 21.47 -32.25 24.73
C PRO A 364 22.56 -33.04 23.99
N VAL A 365 23.01 -32.52 22.85
CA VAL A 365 24.18 -33.02 22.12
C VAL A 365 25.37 -32.11 22.37
N ARG A 366 26.56 -32.70 22.54
CA ARG A 366 27.79 -31.95 22.76
C ARG A 366 28.44 -31.59 21.45
N MET A 367 28.56 -30.28 21.20
CA MET A 367 29.17 -29.72 20.00
C MET A 367 30.35 -28.83 20.38
N HIS A 368 31.29 -28.64 19.46
CA HIS A 368 32.42 -27.75 19.68
C HIS A 368 32.78 -26.96 18.42
N ARG A 369 33.33 -25.77 18.62
CA ARG A 369 34.00 -25.04 17.52
C ARG A 369 35.37 -25.66 17.28
N ILE A 370 35.80 -25.69 16.02
CA ILE A 370 37.16 -26.06 15.66
C ILE A 370 38.09 -24.89 16.07
N SER A 371 38.59 -24.93 17.30
CA SER A 371 39.46 -23.91 17.90
C SER A 371 40.54 -24.54 18.81
N HIS A 372 41.55 -23.76 19.19
CA HIS A 372 42.56 -24.17 20.17
C HIS A 372 42.68 -23.14 21.31
N PRO A 373 42.25 -23.46 22.55
CA PRO A 373 41.61 -24.71 22.96
C PRO A 373 40.21 -24.89 22.31
N PRO A 374 39.70 -26.12 22.16
CA PRO A 374 38.34 -26.35 21.70
C PRO A 374 37.37 -25.79 22.73
N VAL A 375 36.25 -25.28 22.25
CA VAL A 375 35.21 -24.68 23.10
C VAL A 375 33.90 -25.42 22.85
N PHE A 376 33.23 -25.83 23.93
CA PHE A 376 32.12 -26.77 23.91
C PHE A 376 30.78 -26.10 24.26
N TRP A 377 29.72 -26.61 23.63
CA TRP A 377 28.33 -26.30 23.91
C TRP A 377 27.53 -27.60 24.05
N ASP A 378 26.60 -27.65 25.00
CA ASP A 378 25.51 -28.62 24.96
C ASP A 378 24.31 -27.98 24.28
N ILE A 379 23.71 -28.65 23.30
CA ILE A 379 22.63 -28.07 22.48
C ILE A 379 21.43 -29.02 22.45
N THR A 380 20.25 -28.50 22.77
CA THR A 380 18.96 -29.16 22.56
C THR A 380 18.25 -28.44 21.41
N TYR A 381 17.77 -29.18 20.41
CA TYR A 381 17.28 -28.61 19.15
C TYR A 381 16.32 -29.53 18.42
N VAL A 382 15.54 -29.02 17.45
CA VAL A 382 14.74 -29.80 16.51
C VAL A 382 15.44 -29.82 15.15
N PRO A 383 15.94 -30.97 14.67
CA PRO A 383 16.76 -31.07 13.46
C PRO A 383 15.96 -30.97 12.15
N THR A 384 14.66 -31.21 12.24
CA THR A 384 13.70 -31.41 11.14
C THR A 384 12.65 -30.31 11.09
N ALA A 385 12.91 -29.16 11.73
CA ALA A 385 12.04 -28.01 11.59
C ALA A 385 12.08 -27.49 10.14
N TYR A 386 10.98 -26.94 9.67
CA TYR A 386 10.89 -26.41 8.33
C TYR A 386 10.01 -25.19 8.25
N VAL A 387 10.26 -24.37 7.25
CA VAL A 387 9.37 -23.31 6.80
C VAL A 387 8.82 -23.67 5.43
N THR A 388 7.56 -23.32 5.20
CA THR A 388 6.90 -23.47 3.92
C THR A 388 6.01 -22.28 3.63
N ALA A 389 5.83 -21.98 2.35
CA ALA A 389 4.95 -20.93 1.87
C ALA A 389 3.92 -21.53 0.93
N PHE A 390 2.69 -21.05 0.97
CA PHE A 390 1.62 -21.45 0.05
C PHE A 390 0.74 -20.25 -0.31
N LEU A 391 0.10 -20.35 -1.47
CA LEU A 391 -0.92 -19.42 -1.92
C LEU A 391 -2.29 -19.81 -1.35
N ASP A 392 -3.32 -19.00 -1.60
CA ASP A 392 -4.71 -19.24 -1.17
C ASP A 392 -5.28 -20.61 -1.61
N ASP A 393 -4.69 -21.28 -2.61
CA ASP A 393 -5.10 -22.62 -3.03
C ASP A 393 -4.57 -23.76 -2.12
N GLY A 394 -3.76 -23.42 -1.12
CA GLY A 394 -3.21 -24.32 -0.12
C GLY A 394 -2.17 -25.32 -0.65
N LYS A 395 -1.71 -25.16 -1.89
CA LYS A 395 -0.70 -26.07 -2.45
C LYS A 395 0.68 -25.77 -1.89
N VAL A 396 1.22 -26.73 -1.14
CA VAL A 396 2.61 -26.72 -0.72
C VAL A 396 3.47 -27.25 -1.85
N GLN A 397 4.31 -26.38 -2.43
CA GLN A 397 5.21 -26.78 -3.51
C GLN A 397 6.59 -27.22 -3.01
N ARG A 398 7.14 -26.53 -2.01
CA ARG A 398 8.45 -26.87 -1.44
C ARG A 398 8.52 -26.51 0.04
N VAL A 399 9.18 -27.38 0.81
CA VAL A 399 9.58 -27.10 2.19
C VAL A 399 11.05 -26.76 2.24
N THR A 400 11.40 -25.83 3.12
CA THR A 400 12.76 -25.38 3.32
C THR A 400 13.14 -25.65 4.78
N GLU A 401 14.02 -26.62 5.01
CA GLU A 401 14.38 -27.08 6.36
C GLU A 401 15.33 -26.11 7.07
N PHE A 402 15.25 -26.07 8.41
CA PHE A 402 16.16 -25.35 9.30
C PHE A 402 16.31 -26.12 10.62
N GLN A 403 17.32 -25.78 11.43
CA GLN A 403 17.48 -26.36 12.77
C GLN A 403 16.97 -25.37 13.81
N HIS A 404 15.93 -25.76 14.54
CA HIS A 404 15.35 -24.93 15.59
C HIS A 404 16.09 -25.18 16.91
N VAL A 405 16.91 -24.23 17.34
CA VAL A 405 17.71 -24.32 18.57
C VAL A 405 16.86 -23.97 19.78
N CYS A 406 16.55 -24.98 20.58
CA CYS A 406 15.71 -24.82 21.77
C CYS A 406 16.51 -24.15 22.89
N ARG A 407 17.72 -24.66 23.13
CA ARG A 407 18.59 -24.23 24.21
C ARG A 407 20.04 -24.60 23.93
N GLU A 408 20.96 -23.73 24.33
CA GLU A 408 22.38 -24.01 24.33
C GLU A 408 23.03 -23.64 25.68
N TRP A 409 24.04 -24.41 26.08
CA TRP A 409 24.82 -24.17 27.29
C TRP A 409 26.31 -24.15 26.96
N TYR A 410 26.94 -23.01 27.21
CA TYR A 410 28.39 -22.87 27.11
C TYR A 410 29.10 -23.69 28.19
N ARG A 411 30.06 -24.53 27.79
CA ARG A 411 30.88 -25.36 28.69
C ARG A 411 32.34 -24.89 28.78
N GLY A 412 32.74 -23.92 27.96
CA GLY A 412 34.14 -23.48 27.88
C GLY A 412 35.02 -24.55 27.26
N SER A 413 36.27 -24.67 27.71
CA SER A 413 37.24 -25.65 27.19
C SER A 413 37.13 -27.06 27.78
N ARG A 414 36.12 -27.28 28.63
CA ARG A 414 35.88 -28.58 29.24
C ARG A 414 34.86 -29.32 28.40
N PRO A 415 35.21 -30.51 27.87
CA PRO A 415 34.26 -31.34 27.17
C PRO A 415 33.10 -31.65 28.09
#